data_AF-A0A968T1A3-F1
#
_entry.id   AF-A0A968T1A3-F1
#
_cell.length_a   1.000
_cell.length_b   1.000
_cell.length_c   1.000
_cell.angle_alpha   90.00
_cell.angle_beta   90.00
_cell.angle_gamma   90.00
#
_symmetry.space_group_name_H-M   'P 1'
#
loop_
_entity.id
_entity.type
_entity.pdbx_description
1 polymer ?
#
loop_
_entity_poly.entity_id
_entity_poly.type
_entity_poly.pdbx_seq_one_letter_code
_entity_poly.pdbx_strand_id
1 'polypeptide(L)'
;MLICAMMIGAAQAQLKIPAKVKWYTIEQVVELQKKEPKKILIDVYTDWCGWCKKMDAETFDHPIIAEYINKYYYPVKFNAESKEPVDF
;
A
#
# COMPACT_ATOMS: atom_id res chain seq x y z
N MET A 1 -5.40 16.68 -51.08
CA MET A 1 -4.60 15.48 -51.39
C MET A 1 -3.33 15.55 -50.58
N LEU A 2 -3.06 14.49 -49.81
CA LEU A 2 -1.75 14.09 -49.30
C LEU A 2 -1.17 15.08 -48.28
N ILE A 3 -1.15 14.79 -46.97
CA ILE A 3 -0.47 13.62 -46.41
C ILE A 3 -1.19 13.19 -45.11
N CYS A 4 -1.80 12.02 -45.16
CA CYS A 4 -1.88 11.09 -44.05
C CYS A 4 -0.45 10.75 -43.62
N ALA A 5 0.05 11.33 -42.53
CA ALA A 5 1.25 10.83 -41.86
C ALA A 5 0.88 10.45 -40.43
N MET A 6 0.31 9.25 -40.34
CA MET A 6 0.64 8.27 -39.32
C MET A 6 0.66 8.78 -37.88
N MET A 7 -0.54 8.89 -37.30
CA MET A 7 -0.71 8.61 -35.88
C MET A 7 -0.39 7.12 -35.65
N ILE A 8 0.89 6.78 -35.52
CA ILE A 8 1.29 5.53 -34.87
C ILE A 8 1.10 5.80 -33.38
N GLY A 9 -0.14 5.63 -32.92
CA GLY A 9 -0.44 5.45 -31.51
C GLY A 9 0.20 4.14 -31.07
N ALA A 10 1.48 4.19 -30.71
CA ALA A 10 2.08 3.13 -29.92
C ALA A 10 1.32 3.16 -28.59
N ALA A 11 0.38 2.23 -28.42
CA ALA A 11 -0.13 1.88 -27.11
C ALA A 11 1.08 1.35 -26.32
N GLN A 12 1.75 2.26 -25.62
CA GLN A 12 2.76 1.87 -24.65
C GLN A 12 1.99 1.07 -23.60
N ALA A 13 2.18 -0.25 -23.61
CA ALA A 13 1.81 -1.08 -22.47
C ALA A 13 2.63 -0.56 -21.30
N GLN A 14 2.06 0.38 -20.54
CA GLN A 14 2.65 0.89 -19.32
C GLN A 14 2.85 -0.33 -18.44
N LEU A 15 4.12 -0.71 -18.22
CA LEU A 15 4.47 -1.81 -17.35
C LEU A 15 4.00 -1.40 -15.95
N LYS A 16 2.82 -1.89 -15.54
CA LYS A 16 2.26 -1.61 -14.22
C LYS A 16 3.18 -2.32 -13.23
N ILE A 17 4.04 -1.55 -12.56
CA ILE A 17 4.85 -2.07 -11.46
C ILE A 17 3.87 -2.69 -10.46
N PRO A 18 4.09 -3.95 -10.03
CA PRO A 18 3.18 -4.60 -9.09
C PRO A 18 3.06 -3.73 -7.84
N ALA A 19 1.82 -3.40 -7.49
CA ALA A 19 1.53 -2.55 -6.34
C ALA A 19 1.99 -3.25 -5.06
N LYS A 20 2.66 -2.50 -4.19
CA LYS A 20 2.97 -2.91 -2.82
C LYS A 20 2.06 -2.16 -1.85
N VAL A 21 1.78 -2.75 -0.69
CA VAL A 21 1.04 -2.05 0.37
C VAL A 21 1.83 -0.80 0.78
N LYS A 22 1.15 0.34 0.81
CA LYS A 22 1.70 1.62 1.22
C LYS A 22 1.48 1.80 2.72
N TRP A 23 2.42 1.29 3.50
CA TRP A 23 2.40 1.40 4.96
C TRP A 23 2.57 2.85 5.44
N TYR A 24 1.81 3.21 6.47
CA TYR A 24 1.86 4.50 7.15
C TYR A 24 2.26 4.33 8.62
N THR A 25 2.80 5.39 9.20
CA THR A 25 2.92 5.51 10.66
C THR A 25 1.59 5.97 11.27
N ILE A 26 1.41 5.78 12.57
CA ILE A 26 0.17 6.19 13.25
C ILE A 26 -0.02 7.70 13.16
N GLU A 27 1.06 8.47 13.30
CA GLU A 27 1.05 9.94 13.22
C GLU A 27 0.64 10.42 11.82
N GLN A 28 1.12 9.74 10.77
CA GLN A 28 0.69 10.01 9.40
C GLN A 28 -0.80 9.73 9.22
N VAL A 29 -1.29 8.62 9.79
CA VAL A 29 -2.72 8.26 9.70
C VAL A 29 -3.59 9.27 10.45
N VAL A 30 -3.17 9.76 11.62
CA VAL A 30 -3.87 10.84 12.34
C VAL A 30 -4.05 12.08 11.46
N GLU A 31 -2.99 12.54 10.81
CA GLU A 31 -3.05 13.71 9.93
C GLU A 31 -3.88 13.46 8.66
N LEU A 32 -3.84 12.25 8.12
CA LEU A 32 -4.66 11.86 6.98
C LEU A 32 -6.14 11.78 7.35
N GLN A 33 -6.47 11.25 8.53
CA GLN A 33 -7.84 11.16 9.01
C GLN A 33 -8.51 12.53 9.17
N LYS A 34 -7.74 13.57 9.51
CA LYS A 34 -8.24 14.95 9.57
C LYS A 34 -8.66 15.49 8.18
N LYS A 35 -8.07 14.97 7.10
CA LYS A 35 -8.28 15.45 5.72
C LYS A 35 -9.28 14.59 4.95
N GLU A 36 -9.09 13.28 4.96
CA GLU A 36 -9.90 12.31 4.24
C GLU A 36 -10.11 11.07 5.12
N PRO A 37 -11.22 11.00 5.86
CA PRO A 37 -11.50 9.87 6.73
C PRO A 37 -11.59 8.54 5.95
N LYS A 38 -10.80 7.55 6.37
CA LYS A 38 -10.74 6.19 5.80
C LYS A 38 -10.56 5.18 6.92
N LYS A 39 -10.89 3.90 6.64
CA LYS A 39 -10.67 2.81 7.58
C LYS A 39 -9.17 2.59 7.80
N ILE A 40 -8.78 2.28 9.03
CA ILE A 40 -7.39 1.95 9.38
C ILE A 40 -7.27 0.43 9.44
N LEU A 41 -6.28 -0.13 8.76
CA LEU A 41 -5.93 -1.55 8.86
C LEU A 41 -4.64 -1.64 9.68
N ILE A 42 -4.70 -2.21 10.87
CA ILE A 42 -3.52 -2.38 11.73
C ILE A 42 -3.07 -3.83 11.64
N ASP A 43 -1.90 -4.04 11.05
CA ASP A 43 -1.19 -5.33 11.06
C ASP A 43 -0.23 -5.36 12.26
N VAL A 44 -0.56 -6.17 13.27
CA VAL A 44 0.24 -6.29 14.49
C VAL A 44 1.17 -7.48 14.36
N TYR A 45 2.47 -7.25 14.52
CA TYR A 45 3.50 -8.28 14.33
C TYR A 45 4.59 -8.22 15.42
N THR A 46 5.48 -9.21 15.39
CA THR A 46 6.78 -9.17 16.08
C THR A 46 7.87 -9.67 15.11
N ASP A 47 9.12 -9.29 15.34
CA ASP A 47 10.22 -9.62 14.40
C ASP A 47 10.50 -11.11 14.27
N TRP A 48 10.17 -11.88 15.32
CA TRP A 48 10.32 -13.34 15.37
C TRP A 48 9.07 -14.09 14.89
N CYS A 49 7.96 -13.41 14.62
CA CYS A 49 6.71 -14.03 14.19
C CYS A 49 6.82 -14.62 12.77
N GLY A 50 7.00 -15.94 12.67
CA GLY A 50 7.08 -16.64 11.38
C GLY A 50 5.81 -16.53 10.54
N TRP A 51 4.63 -16.58 11.18
CA TRP A 51 3.34 -16.44 10.49
C TRP A 51 3.11 -15.04 9.91
N CYS A 52 3.59 -14.00 10.59
CA CYS A 52 3.52 -12.62 10.13
C CYS A 52 4.34 -12.44 8.84
N LYS A 53 5.55 -13.01 8.81
CA LYS A 53 6.39 -13.02 7.59
C LYS A 53 5.76 -13.80 6.43
N LYS A 54 5.04 -14.89 6.72
CA LYS A 54 4.29 -15.63 5.70
C LYS A 54 3.14 -14.80 5.14
N MET A 55 2.40 -14.10 6.01
CA MET A 55 1.34 -13.19 5.60
C MET A 55 1.86 -12.02 4.75
N ASP A 56 3.02 -11.44 5.12
CA ASP A 56 3.69 -10.43 4.30
C ASP A 56 3.93 -10.92 2.86
N ALA A 57 4.57 -12.08 2.73
CA ALA A 57 4.98 -12.63 1.44
C ALA A 57 3.79 -13.12 0.57
N GLU A 58 2.78 -13.74 1.19
CA GLU A 58 1.69 -14.39 0.45
C GLU A 58 0.45 -13.49 0.29
N THR A 59 0.28 -12.47 1.15
CA THR A 59 -0.91 -11.62 1.17
C THR A 59 -0.56 -10.16 0.87
N PHE A 60 0.30 -9.52 1.65
CA PHE A 60 0.56 -8.08 1.50
C PHE A 60 1.42 -7.74 0.28
N ASP A 61 2.30 -8.65 -0.15
CA ASP A 61 3.07 -8.52 -1.40
C ASP A 61 2.27 -8.93 -2.64
N HIS A 62 1.06 -9.48 -2.49
CA HIS A 62 0.22 -9.83 -3.64
C HIS A 62 -0.41 -8.56 -4.26
N PRO A 63 -0.17 -8.25 -5.55
CA PRO A 63 -0.46 -6.95 -6.14
C PRO A 63 -1.96 -6.59 -6.10
N ILE A 64 -2.84 -7.56 -6.31
CA ILE A 64 -4.31 -7.33 -6.25
C ILE A 64 -4.74 -6.94 -4.83
N ILE A 65 -4.13 -7.55 -3.81
CA ILE A 65 -4.46 -7.30 -2.41
C ILE A 65 -3.89 -5.95 -2.00
N ALA A 66 -2.64 -5.66 -2.39
CA ALA A 66 -2.03 -4.35 -2.19
C ALA A 66 -2.84 -3.21 -2.82
N GLU A 67 -3.31 -3.36 -4.07
CA GLU A 67 -4.19 -2.38 -4.71
C GLU A 67 -5.49 -2.16 -3.92
N TYR A 68 -6.11 -3.25 -3.45
CA TYR A 68 -7.33 -3.18 -2.64
C TYR A 68 -7.09 -2.46 -1.30
N ILE A 69 -6.04 -2.84 -0.58
CA ILE A 69 -5.68 -2.24 0.71
C ILE A 69 -5.40 -0.74 0.53
N ASN A 70 -4.55 -0.38 -0.45
CA ASN A 70 -4.18 1.01 -0.70
C ASN A 70 -5.39 1.88 -1.09
N LYS A 71 -6.39 1.29 -1.75
CA LYS A 71 -7.60 2.01 -2.14
C LYS A 71 -8.50 2.30 -0.94
N TYR A 72 -8.76 1.30 -0.11
CA TYR A 72 -9.83 1.35 0.88
C TYR A 72 -9.37 1.59 2.33
N TYR A 73 -8.08 1.49 2.61
CA TYR A 73 -7.54 1.58 3.96
C TYR A 73 -6.33 2.52 4.06
N TYR A 74 -6.08 2.97 5.30
CA TYR A 74 -4.77 3.41 5.76
C TYR A 74 -4.11 2.23 6.50
N PRO A 75 -3.23 1.46 5.85
CA PRO A 75 -2.57 0.33 6.48
C PRO A 75 -1.39 0.81 7.35
N VAL A 76 -1.31 0.28 8.56
CA VAL A 76 -0.25 0.54 9.55
C VAL A 76 0.35 -0.79 9.97
N LYS A 77 1.68 -0.87 9.98
CA LYS A 77 2.40 -2.04 10.48
C LYS A 77 2.93 -1.72 11.87
N PHE A 78 2.47 -2.46 12.88
CA PHE A 78 2.72 -2.16 14.29
C PHE A 78 3.46 -3.31 14.96
N ASN A 79 4.69 -3.05 15.42
CA ASN A 79 5.45 -4.03 16.19
C ASN A 79 4.97 -4.03 17.65
N ALA A 80 4.39 -5.14 18.11
CA ALA A 80 3.86 -5.30 19.46
C ALA A 80 4.94 -5.26 20.56
N GLU A 81 6.22 -5.40 20.21
CA GLU A 81 7.35 -5.32 21.14
C GLU A 81 8.07 -3.95 21.06
N SER A 82 7.57 -3.03 20.22
CA SER A 82 8.10 -1.67 20.16
C SER A 82 7.96 -0.99 21.52
N LYS A 83 9.03 -0.30 21.93
CA LYS A 83 9.04 0.57 23.13
C LYS A 83 8.81 2.03 22.78
N GLU A 84 8.72 2.35 21.50
CA GLU A 84 8.44 3.70 21.05
C GLU A 84 7.01 4.10 21.47
N PRO A 85 6.83 5.30 22.04
CA PRO A 85 5.50 5.79 22.37
C PRO A 85 4.66 5.97 21.10
N VAL A 86 3.35 5.81 21.26
CA VAL A 86 2.37 6.08 20.20
C VAL A 86 1.68 7.39 20.52
N ASP A 87 1.85 8.38 19.63
CA ASP A 87 1.22 9.69 19.75
C ASP A 87 0.01 9.81 18.81
N PHE A 88 -1.07 10.45 19.28
CA PHE A 88 -2.36 10.58 18.59
C PHE A 88 -2.77 12.03 18.33
#